data_AF-A0A4R0HCH9-F1
#
_entry.id   AF-A0A4R0HCH9-F1
#
_cell.length_a   1.000
_cell.length_b   1.000
_cell.length_c   1.000
_cell.angle_alpha   90.00
_cell.angle_beta   90.00
_cell.angle_gamma   90.00
#
_symmetry.space_group_name_H-M   'P 1'
#
loop_
_entity.id
_entity.type
_entity.pdbx_description
1 polymer ?
#
loop_
_entity_poly.entity_id
_entity_poly.type
_entity_poly.pdbx_seq_one_letter_code
_entity_poly.pdbx_strand_id
1 'polypeptide(L)'
;MTYDLVALVDEPPSTEDLLAGLAAAGEELGVRAVSEGAVIQLCDDEDQPLVSIELPLLIQVPGEVERMLGTAVGSVTTPAWWVEIRATARDGAREFAERYATTLINRLGGQVWTSAGVRTLTGLATTSEGSE
;
A
#
# COMPACT_ATOMS: atom_id res chain seq x y z
N MET A 1 11.80 -9.42 12.49
CA MET A 1 10.40 -8.96 12.68
C MET A 1 9.95 -8.40 11.34
N THR A 2 8.76 -8.79 10.86
CA THR A 2 8.22 -8.29 9.59
C THR A 2 7.65 -6.88 9.77
N TYR A 3 7.65 -6.10 8.71
CA TYR A 3 7.07 -4.75 8.70
C TYR A 3 5.80 -4.80 7.86
N ASP A 4 4.67 -4.45 8.49
CA ASP A 4 3.36 -4.56 7.87
C ASP A 4 2.82 -3.15 7.62
N LEU A 5 2.25 -2.94 6.44
CA LEU A 5 1.51 -1.74 6.09
C LEU A 5 0.11 -2.10 5.60
N VAL A 6 -0.80 -1.17 5.80
CA VAL A 6 -2.11 -1.17 5.17
C VAL A 6 -2.24 0.12 4.39
N ALA A 7 -2.39 0.02 3.08
CA ALA A 7 -2.86 1.13 2.26
C ALA A 7 -4.38 1.06 2.18
N LEU A 8 -5.07 2.03 2.77
CA LEU A 8 -6.50 2.20 2.59
C LEU A 8 -6.69 3.31 1.57
N VAL A 9 -7.24 2.97 0.41
CA VAL A 9 -7.45 3.92 -0.70
C VAL A 9 -8.93 4.18 -0.91
N ASP A 10 -9.25 5.38 -1.38
CA ASP A 10 -10.63 5.84 -1.51
C ASP A 10 -11.31 5.26 -2.77
N GLU A 11 -10.51 4.96 -3.81
CA GLU A 11 -10.97 4.46 -5.10
C GLU A 11 -10.55 3.00 -5.36
N PRO A 12 -11.34 2.21 -6.13
CA PRO A 12 -10.98 0.84 -6.49
C PRO A 12 -9.68 0.80 -7.31
N PRO A 13 -8.64 0.07 -6.87
CA PRO A 13 -7.42 -0.05 -7.64
C PRO A 13 -7.66 -0.73 -8.99
N SER A 14 -7.29 -0.06 -10.08
CA SER A 14 -7.23 -0.69 -11.40
C SER A 14 -5.95 -1.51 -11.55
N THR A 15 -5.88 -2.38 -12.56
CA THR A 15 -4.63 -3.07 -12.90
C THR A 15 -3.49 -2.10 -13.17
N GLU A 16 -3.77 -0.94 -13.76
CA GLU A 16 -2.76 0.09 -14.00
C GLU A 16 -2.20 0.67 -12.70
N ASP A 17 -3.04 0.90 -11.70
CA ASP A 17 -2.61 1.43 -10.41
C ASP A 17 -1.74 0.42 -9.64
N LEU A 18 -2.12 -0.85 -9.70
CA LEU A 18 -1.32 -1.95 -9.13
C LEU A 18 0.04 -2.04 -9.83
N LEU A 19 0.08 -2.02 -11.17
CA LEU A 19 1.32 -2.06 -11.94
C LEU A 19 2.20 -0.83 -11.68
N ALA A 20 1.62 0.37 -11.57
CA ALA A 20 2.33 1.59 -11.22
C ALA A 20 2.96 1.49 -9.83
N GLY A 21 2.24 0.91 -8.86
CA GLY A 21 2.79 0.61 -7.54
C GLY A 21 3.98 -0.34 -7.60
N LEU A 22 3.87 -1.44 -8.36
CA LEU A 22 4.95 -2.42 -8.51
C LEU A 22 6.20 -1.79 -9.16
N ALA A 23 6.00 -1.02 -10.24
CA ALA A 23 7.09 -0.31 -10.91
C ALA A 23 7.77 0.72 -9.97
N ALA A 24 6.99 1.45 -9.18
CA ALA A 24 7.52 2.41 -8.22
C ALA A 24 8.27 1.75 -7.05
N ALA A 25 7.94 0.50 -6.70
CA ALA A 25 8.70 -0.25 -5.72
C ALA A 25 10.13 -0.53 -6.24
N GLY A 26 10.24 -1.08 -7.46
CA GLY A 26 11.49 -1.28 -8.16
C GLY A 26 11.27 -2.08 -9.45
N GLU A 27 11.69 -1.53 -10.58
CA GLU A 27 11.53 -2.17 -11.90
C GLU A 27 12.45 -3.38 -12.08
N GLU A 28 13.52 -3.46 -11.29
CA GLU A 28 14.47 -4.56 -11.25
C GLU A 28 13.97 -5.78 -10.46
N LEU A 29 12.91 -5.62 -9.66
CA LEU A 29 12.41 -6.66 -8.78
C LEU A 29 11.65 -7.73 -9.57
N GLY A 30 11.87 -8.99 -9.21
CA GLY A 30 11.05 -10.10 -9.69
C GLY A 30 9.62 -9.97 -9.19
N VAL A 31 8.63 -10.29 -10.02
CA VAL A 31 7.21 -10.29 -9.63
C VAL A 31 6.65 -11.70 -9.81
N ARG A 32 6.03 -12.25 -8.75
CA ARG A 32 5.33 -13.54 -8.84
C ARG A 32 4.00 -13.52 -8.11
N ALA A 33 3.04 -14.26 -8.64
CA ALA A 33 1.78 -14.54 -7.99
C ALA A 33 1.87 -15.85 -7.18
N VAL A 34 1.43 -15.83 -5.93
CA VAL A 34 1.32 -17.02 -5.06
C VAL A 34 -0.11 -17.13 -4.54
N SER A 35 -0.41 -18.23 -3.85
CA SER A 35 -1.76 -18.47 -3.30
C SER A 35 -2.86 -18.33 -4.36
N GLU A 36 -2.67 -18.96 -5.52
CA GLU A 36 -3.61 -18.91 -6.65
C GLU A 36 -3.91 -17.48 -7.14
N GLY A 37 -2.96 -16.55 -6.94
CA GLY A 37 -3.09 -15.15 -7.34
C GLY A 37 -3.65 -14.22 -6.27
N ALA A 38 -3.96 -14.72 -5.08
CA ALA A 38 -4.42 -13.91 -3.96
C ALA A 38 -3.32 -13.01 -3.35
N VAL A 39 -2.05 -13.34 -3.61
CA VAL A 39 -0.91 -12.57 -3.13
C VAL A 39 0.10 -12.38 -4.26
N ILE A 40 0.54 -11.14 -4.45
CA ILE A 40 1.66 -10.78 -5.33
C ILE A 40 2.90 -10.62 -4.46
N GLN A 41 4.03 -11.19 -4.89
CA GLN A 41 5.31 -11.03 -4.23
C GLN A 41 6.31 -10.29 -5.13
N LEU A 42 6.99 -9.32 -4.53
CA LEU A 42 8.23 -8.75 -5.06
C LEU A 42 9.41 -9.57 -4.52
N CYS A 43 10.29 -10.00 -5.41
CA CYS A 43 11.46 -10.83 -5.12
C CYS A 43 12.76 -10.12 -5.51
N ASP A 44 13.85 -10.49 -4.85
CA ASP A 44 15.21 -10.12 -5.28
C ASP A 44 15.67 -10.97 -6.48
N ASP A 45 16.91 -10.73 -6.90
CA ASP A 45 17.58 -11.42 -8.02
C ASP A 45 17.83 -12.91 -7.75
N GLU A 46 17.77 -13.36 -6.50
CA GLU A 46 17.84 -14.76 -6.09
C GLU A 46 16.44 -15.43 -5.98
N ASP A 47 15.39 -14.78 -6.49
CA ASP A 47 13.97 -15.16 -6.41
C ASP A 47 13.45 -15.34 -4.98
N GLN A 48 14.09 -14.64 -4.04
CA GLN A 48 13.72 -14.65 -2.64
C GLN A 48 12.71 -13.53 -2.34
N PRO A 49 11.62 -13.81 -1.61
CA PRO A 49 10.56 -12.81 -1.41
C PRO A 49 11.04 -11.68 -0.49
N LEU A 50 10.76 -10.44 -0.89
CA LEU A 50 11.01 -9.22 -0.14
C LEU A 50 9.72 -8.61 0.39
N VAL A 51 8.70 -8.47 -0.46
CA VAL A 51 7.40 -7.87 -0.14
C VAL A 51 6.29 -8.78 -0.62
N SER A 52 5.25 -8.96 0.19
CA SER A 52 3.99 -9.61 -0.19
C SER A 52 2.86 -8.58 -0.16
N ILE A 53 2.02 -8.59 -1.18
CA ILE A 53 0.92 -7.66 -1.37
C ILE A 53 -0.34 -8.50 -1.56
N GLU A 54 -1.31 -8.37 -0.67
CA GLU A 54 -2.60 -9.04 -0.80
C GLU A 54 -3.51 -8.28 -1.79
N LEU A 55 -4.45 -9.01 -2.39
CA LEU A 55 -5.43 -8.40 -3.28
C LEU A 55 -6.25 -7.31 -2.55
N PRO A 56 -6.64 -6.22 -3.24
CA PRO A 56 -7.50 -5.20 -2.66
C PRO A 56 -8.83 -5.78 -2.16
N LEU A 57 -9.16 -5.50 -0.91
CA LEU A 57 -10.40 -5.90 -0.25
C LEU A 57 -11.32 -4.68 -0.08
N LEU A 58 -12.57 -4.79 -0.53
CA LEU A 58 -13.56 -3.74 -0.33
C LEU A 58 -14.09 -3.73 1.11
N ILE A 59 -13.92 -2.61 1.80
CA ILE A 59 -14.52 -2.33 3.10
C ILE A 59 -15.77 -1.48 2.89
N GLN A 60 -16.93 -2.02 3.30
CA GLN A 60 -18.22 -1.33 3.14
C GLN A 60 -18.80 -0.85 4.47
N VAL A 61 -18.43 -1.48 5.58
CA VAL A 61 -19.06 -1.25 6.88
C VAL A 61 -18.35 -0.09 7.59
N PRO A 62 -19.06 1.03 7.90
CA PRO A 62 -18.48 2.10 8.70
C PRO A 62 -18.01 1.58 10.06
N GLY A 63 -16.83 2.00 10.53
CA GLY A 63 -16.27 1.54 11.81
C GLY A 63 -15.44 0.25 11.71
N GLU A 64 -15.44 -0.45 10.58
CA GLU A 64 -14.72 -1.72 10.42
C GLU A 64 -13.20 -1.53 10.46
N VAL A 65 -12.69 -0.49 9.81
CA VAL A 65 -11.25 -0.19 9.81
C VAL A 65 -10.78 0.18 11.21
N GLU A 66 -11.54 0.98 11.94
CA GLU A 66 -11.25 1.39 13.32
C GLU A 66 -11.25 0.20 14.28
N ARG A 67 -12.09 -0.81 14.02
CA ARG A 67 -12.08 -2.06 14.78
C ARG A 67 -10.84 -2.91 14.49
N MET A 68 -10.38 -2.92 13.23
CA MET A 68 -9.23 -3.73 12.80
C MET A 68 -7.88 -3.11 13.18
N LEU A 69 -7.72 -1.80 12.97
CA LEU A 69 -6.48 -1.06 13.16
C LEU A 69 -6.43 -0.26 14.46
N GLY A 70 -7.56 -0.15 15.18
CA GLY A 70 -7.69 0.60 16.41
C GLY A 70 -8.13 2.05 16.21
N THR A 71 -8.46 2.72 17.31
CA THR A 71 -9.07 4.06 17.28
C THR A 71 -8.13 5.18 16.84
N ALA A 72 -6.81 4.93 16.83
CA ALA A 72 -5.81 5.90 16.35
C ALA A 72 -5.92 6.18 14.84
N VAL A 73 -6.65 5.34 14.10
CA VAL A 73 -6.96 5.49 12.68
C VAL A 73 -7.84 6.70 12.39
N GLY A 74 -8.62 7.17 13.37
CA GLY A 74 -9.65 8.16 13.14
C GLY A 74 -10.82 7.60 12.34
N SER A 75 -11.77 8.46 11.95
CA SER A 75 -12.94 8.01 11.21
C SER A 75 -12.58 7.79 9.74
N VAL A 76 -12.91 6.61 9.22
CA VAL A 76 -12.78 6.27 7.80
C VAL A 76 -14.11 6.41 7.10
N THR A 77 -14.10 7.06 5.93
CA THR A 77 -15.27 7.11 5.05
C THR A 77 -15.35 5.82 4.25
N THR A 78 -16.51 5.16 4.22
CA THR A 78 -16.75 3.98 3.38
C THR A 78 -17.63 4.32 2.17
N PRO A 79 -17.53 3.59 1.04
CA PRO A 79 -16.63 2.45 0.80
C PRO A 79 -15.16 2.86 0.70
N ALA A 80 -14.26 1.98 1.13
CA ALA A 80 -12.81 2.14 0.99
C ALA A 80 -12.18 0.79 0.61
N TRP A 81 -10.97 0.82 0.05
CA TRP A 81 -10.26 -0.37 -0.40
C TRP A 81 -9.00 -0.61 0.43
N TRP A 82 -8.93 -1.78 1.04
CA TRP A 82 -7.84 -2.21 1.90
C TRP A 82 -6.83 -3.03 1.11
N VAL A 83 -5.57 -2.64 1.16
CA VAL A 83 -4.45 -3.40 0.59
C VAL A 83 -3.44 -3.68 1.69
N GLU A 84 -3.32 -4.95 2.09
CA GLU A 84 -2.30 -5.38 3.06
C GLU A 84 -0.98 -5.62 2.35
N ILE A 85 0.10 -5.08 2.92
CA ILE A 85 1.45 -5.13 2.38
C ILE A 85 2.39 -5.56 3.50
N ARG A 86 3.17 -6.60 3.26
CA ARG A 86 4.06 -7.21 4.25
C ARG A 86 5.48 -7.27 3.72
N ALA A 87 6.37 -6.49 4.32
CA ALA A 87 7.80 -6.53 4.06
C ALA A 87 8.49 -7.52 5.01
N THR A 88 9.42 -8.30 4.44
CA THR A 88 10.35 -9.12 5.21
C THR A 88 11.38 -8.25 5.93
N ALA A 89 12.22 -8.86 6.78
CA ALA A 89 13.30 -8.18 7.47
C ALA A 89 14.58 -8.02 6.61
N ARG A 90 14.51 -8.32 5.30
CA ARG A 90 15.64 -8.18 4.37
C ARG A 90 15.86 -6.71 4.01
N ASP A 91 17.10 -6.40 3.61
CA ASP A 91 17.47 -5.04 3.23
C ASP A 91 16.63 -4.54 2.04
N GLY A 92 16.18 -3.29 2.10
CA GLY A 92 15.37 -2.65 1.07
C GLY A 92 13.89 -3.06 1.06
N ALA A 93 13.51 -4.20 1.64
CA ALA A 93 12.14 -4.72 1.61
C ALA A 93 11.11 -3.72 2.16
N ARG A 94 11.48 -3.03 3.23
CA ARG A 94 10.64 -2.00 3.84
C ARG A 94 10.42 -0.83 2.89
N GLU A 95 11.50 -0.31 2.31
CA GLU A 95 11.49 0.84 1.41
C GLU A 95 10.65 0.53 0.15
N PHE A 96 10.76 -0.68 -0.39
CA PHE A 96 9.95 -1.13 -1.52
C PHE A 96 8.45 -1.18 -1.17
N ALA A 97 8.10 -1.70 0.01
CA ALA A 97 6.74 -1.75 0.49
C ALA A 97 6.15 -0.34 0.72
N GLU A 98 6.93 0.57 1.32
CA GLU A 98 6.54 1.97 1.53
C GLU A 98 6.33 2.71 0.19
N ARG A 99 7.19 2.50 -0.81
CA ARG A 99 7.03 3.08 -2.16
C ARG A 99 5.78 2.59 -2.87
N TYR A 100 5.51 1.28 -2.82
CA TYR A 100 4.30 0.69 -3.36
C TYR A 100 3.05 1.33 -2.74
N ALA A 101 2.98 1.35 -1.39
CA ALA A 101 1.87 1.91 -0.64
C ALA A 101 1.66 3.40 -0.95
N THR A 102 2.76 4.18 -0.95
CA THR A 102 2.74 5.62 -1.22
C THR A 102 2.24 5.91 -2.62
N THR A 103 2.64 5.11 -3.61
CA THR A 103 2.20 5.28 -4.99
C THR A 103 0.70 5.03 -5.14
N LEU A 104 0.18 4.00 -4.48
CA LEU A 104 -1.27 3.74 -4.48
C LEU A 104 -2.07 4.90 -3.88
N ILE A 105 -1.72 5.37 -2.68
CA ILE A 105 -2.47 6.47 -2.04
C ILE A 105 -2.34 7.80 -2.79
N ASN A 106 -1.22 8.03 -3.47
CA ASN A 106 -1.05 9.24 -4.28
C ASN A 106 -1.94 9.24 -5.53
N ARG A 107 -2.25 8.04 -6.06
CA ARG A 107 -3.10 7.88 -7.24
C ARG A 107 -4.58 7.82 -6.89
N LEU A 108 -4.93 7.18 -5.78
CA LEU A 108 -6.29 6.78 -5.44
C LEU A 108 -6.84 7.47 -4.19
N GLY A 109 -6.10 8.43 -3.63
CA GLY A 109 -6.41 9.02 -2.32
C GLY A 109 -6.19 8.03 -1.16
N GLY A 110 -6.62 8.44 0.03
CA GLY A 110 -6.54 7.61 1.23
C GLY A 110 -5.24 7.78 2.04
N GLN A 111 -4.90 6.74 2.81
CA GLN A 111 -3.93 6.80 3.91
C GLN A 111 -3.19 5.47 4.11
N VAL A 112 -2.04 5.52 4.79
CA VAL A 112 -1.24 4.33 5.12
C VAL A 112 -1.07 4.18 6.63
N TRP A 113 -1.30 2.96 7.12
CA TRP A 113 -1.01 2.55 8.48
C TRP A 113 0.13 1.57 8.49
N THR A 114 0.96 1.60 9.53
CA THR A 114 2.15 0.77 9.61
C THR A 114 2.24 0.10 10.98
N SER A 115 2.87 -1.07 11.06
CA SER A 115 3.12 -1.74 12.34
C SER A 115 4.09 -0.96 13.25
N ALA A 116 4.78 0.06 12.72
CA ALA A 116 5.57 1.02 13.48
C ALA A 116 4.76 2.25 13.97
N GLY A 117 3.44 2.28 13.72
CA GLY A 117 2.53 3.38 14.05
C GLY A 117 1.80 3.97 12.84
N VAL A 118 0.88 4.91 13.08
CA VAL A 118 0.12 5.61 12.02
C VAL A 118 1.02 6.62 11.31
N ARG A 119 1.03 6.64 9.97
CA ARG A 119 1.69 7.69 9.18
C ARG A 119 0.71 8.28 8.16
N THR A 120 0.17 9.46 8.46
CA THR A 120 -0.53 10.26 7.46
C THR A 120 0.49 10.84 6.49
N LEU A 121 0.64 10.24 5.32
CA LEU A 121 1.37 10.85 4.21
C LEU A 121 0.41 11.78 3.48
N THR A 122 0.33 13.02 3.94
CA THR A 122 -0.42 14.05 3.22
C THR A 122 0.28 14.28 1.88
N GLY A 123 -0.39 13.93 0.79
CA GLY A 123 0.06 14.30 -0.55
C GLY A 123 0.30 15.81 -0.57
N LEU A 124 1.53 16.22 -0.91
CA LEU A 124 1.81 17.62 -1.19
C LEU A 124 0.90 18.01 -2.35
N ALA A 125 -0.17 18.75 -2.04
CA ALA A 125 -0.91 19.48 -3.04
C ALA A 125 0.13 20.28 -3.84
N THR A 126 0.21 19.99 -5.13
CA THR A 126 0.94 20.82 -6.08
C THR A 126 0.34 22.21 -6.02
N THR A 127 0.96 23.12 -5.28
CA THR A 127 0.67 24.54 -5.39
C THR A 127 1.18 24.98 -6.75
N SER A 128 0.30 24.87 -7.74
CA SER A 128 0.38 25.62 -8.98
C SER A 128 0.26 27.11 -8.63
N GLU A 129 1.37 27.76 -8.29
CA GLU A 129 1.46 29.21 -8.38
C GLU A 129 1.77 29.57 -9.83
N GLY A 130 0.70 29.87 -10.57
CA GLY A 130 0.78 30.59 -11.82
C GLY A 130 0.64 32.10 -11.58
N SER A 131 1.43 32.85 -12.35
CA SER A 131 1.35 34.29 -12.68
C SER A 131 1.88 35.28 -11.62
N GLU A 132 2.96 35.98 -11.95
CA GLU A 132 2.91 37.21 -12.76
C GLU A 132 4.22 37.44 -13.54
#